data_AF-A0A849D3H1-F1
#
_entry.id   AF-A0A849D3H1-F1
#
_cell.length_a   1.000
_cell.length_b   1.000
_cell.length_c   1.000
_cell.angle_alpha   90.00
_cell.angle_beta   90.00
_cell.angle_gamma   90.00
#
_symmetry.space_group_name_H-M   'P 1'
#
loop_
_entity.id
_entity.type
_entity.pdbx_description
1 polymer ?
#
loop_
_entity_poly.entity_id
_entity_poly.type
_entity_poly.pdbx_seq_one_letter_code
_entity_poly.pdbx_strand_id
1 'polypeptide(L)'
;GRDIPKEVKAAIAISVPCQLHDSLIQLLKPKNWAYAKRFRKHLVAKLRAKQKYFPELITEEQLGKIKNLKDFDDLYTSKAHGFKDALDYYQQCSSLQFLNHINTPALIINALDDSFLGEACYPLKEADANPNLHLRIPKYGGHVGFYGEDNISFSEKMSLKFINEIL
;
A
#
# COMPACT_ATOMS: atom_id res chain seq x y z
N GLY A 1 -15.45 -6.25 10.16
CA GLY A 1 -16.91 -6.06 10.37
C GLY A 1 -17.36 -4.92 9.49
N ARG A 2 -18.61 -4.93 9.04
CA ARG A 2 -19.18 -3.83 8.23
C ARG A 2 -19.71 -2.68 9.08
N ASP A 3 -19.84 -2.89 10.39
CA ASP A 3 -20.21 -1.84 11.34
C ASP A 3 -18.97 -1.07 11.78
N ILE A 4 -18.92 0.20 11.42
CA ILE A 4 -17.87 1.14 11.84
C ILE A 4 -18.28 1.69 13.21
N PRO A 5 -17.41 1.64 14.24
CA PRO A 5 -17.69 2.25 15.53
C PRO A 5 -17.98 3.74 15.38
N LYS A 6 -18.98 4.26 16.11
CA LYS A 6 -19.40 5.67 16.05
C LYS A 6 -18.29 6.64 16.45
N GLU A 7 -17.26 6.15 17.13
CA GLU A 7 -16.06 6.87 17.55
C GLU A 7 -15.11 7.16 16.37
N VAL A 8 -15.19 6.39 15.28
CA VAL A 8 -14.40 6.64 14.07
C VAL A 8 -15.06 7.76 13.27
N LYS A 9 -14.45 8.96 13.33
CA LYS A 9 -14.99 10.17 12.68
C LYS A 9 -14.40 10.46 11.31
N ALA A 10 -13.16 10.07 11.09
CA ALA A 10 -12.45 10.28 9.83
C ALA A 10 -11.31 9.25 9.66
N ALA A 11 -10.84 9.08 8.43
CA ALA A 11 -9.66 8.29 8.09
C ALA A 11 -8.70 9.07 7.19
N ILE A 12 -7.39 8.87 7.36
CA ILE A 12 -6.37 9.46 6.49
C ILE A 12 -5.39 8.37 6.07
N ALA A 13 -5.11 8.27 4.78
CA ALA A 13 -4.15 7.36 4.19
C ALA A 13 -3.10 8.15 3.40
N ILE A 14 -1.83 7.84 3.62
CA ILE A 14 -0.69 8.53 3.03
C ILE A 14 0.08 7.53 2.16
N SER A 15 0.28 7.90 0.89
CA SER A 15 0.96 7.10 -0.13
C SER A 15 0.49 5.66 -0.22
N VAL A 16 -0.84 5.53 -0.26
CA VAL A 16 -1.49 4.25 -0.28
C VAL A 16 -1.50 3.70 -1.71
N PRO A 17 -1.00 2.47 -1.94
CA PRO A 17 -1.15 1.79 -3.21
C PRO A 17 -2.59 1.30 -3.34
N CYS A 18 -3.49 2.16 -3.85
CA CYS A 18 -4.90 1.79 -4.03
C CYS A 18 -5.07 0.55 -4.92
N GLN A 19 -4.11 0.34 -5.84
CA GLN A 19 -4.02 -0.81 -6.72
C GLN A 19 -2.66 -1.50 -6.52
N LEU A 20 -2.67 -2.65 -5.84
CA LEU A 20 -1.45 -3.35 -5.40
C LEU A 20 -0.60 -3.90 -6.55
N HIS A 21 -1.24 -4.43 -7.59
CA HIS A 21 -0.54 -4.97 -8.76
C HIS A 21 0.21 -3.89 -9.55
N ASP A 22 -0.39 -2.72 -9.75
CA ASP A 22 0.26 -1.58 -10.40
C ASP A 22 1.42 -1.07 -9.55
N SER A 23 1.26 -1.01 -8.23
CA SER A 23 2.36 -0.68 -7.33
C SER A 23 3.51 -1.69 -7.39
N LEU A 24 3.22 -2.99 -7.45
CA LEU A 24 4.22 -4.03 -7.69
C LEU A 24 4.97 -3.78 -9.01
N ILE A 25 4.26 -3.47 -10.10
CA ILE A 25 4.88 -3.18 -11.41
C ILE A 25 5.87 -2.02 -11.27
N GLN A 26 5.50 -0.93 -10.60
CA GLN A 26 6.40 0.19 -10.36
C GLN A 26 7.62 -0.21 -9.54
N LEU A 27 7.42 -0.98 -8.46
CA LEU A 27 8.49 -1.42 -7.57
C LEU A 27 9.54 -2.28 -8.29
N LEU A 28 9.12 -3.05 -9.30
CA LEU A 28 10.00 -3.89 -10.10
C LEU A 28 10.71 -3.16 -11.25
N LYS A 29 10.42 -1.87 -11.49
CA LYS A 29 11.13 -1.08 -12.51
C LYS A 29 12.61 -0.93 -12.17
N PRO A 30 13.50 -0.83 -13.18
CA PRO A 30 14.95 -0.71 -12.96
C PRO A 30 15.36 0.42 -12.01
N LYS A 31 14.67 1.57 -12.06
CA LYS A 31 14.91 2.72 -11.16
C LYS A 31 14.78 2.37 -9.67
N ASN A 32 13.97 1.36 -9.33
CA ASN A 32 13.71 0.92 -7.96
C ASN A 32 14.50 -0.34 -7.57
N TRP A 33 15.38 -0.86 -8.44
CA TRP A 33 16.05 -2.15 -8.25
C TRP A 33 16.78 -2.28 -6.92
N ALA A 34 17.53 -1.25 -6.50
CA ALA A 34 18.27 -1.27 -5.24
C ALA A 34 17.32 -1.45 -4.04
N TYR A 35 16.20 -0.74 -4.04
CA TYR A 35 15.17 -0.87 -3.03
C TYR A 35 14.52 -2.25 -3.09
N ALA A 36 14.03 -2.69 -4.26
CA ALA A 36 13.34 -3.97 -4.43
C ALA A 36 14.21 -5.15 -3.98
N LYS A 37 15.51 -5.13 -4.33
CA LYS A 37 16.49 -6.15 -3.91
C LYS A 37 16.64 -6.18 -2.39
N ARG A 38 16.80 -5.01 -1.76
CA ARG A 38 16.90 -4.89 -0.29
C ARG A 38 15.60 -5.35 0.38
N PHE A 39 14.45 -4.89 -0.10
CA PHE A 39 13.14 -5.23 0.44
C PHE A 39 12.89 -6.75 0.40
N ARG A 40 13.11 -7.38 -0.76
CA ARG A 40 13.07 -8.84 -0.91
C ARG A 40 13.99 -9.55 0.08
N LYS A 41 15.24 -9.08 0.25
CA LYS A 41 16.19 -9.67 1.21
C LYS A 41 15.65 -9.62 2.64
N HIS A 42 15.03 -8.51 3.05
CA HIS A 42 14.41 -8.40 4.38
C HIS A 42 13.23 -9.35 4.55
N LEU A 43 12.36 -9.47 3.54
CA LEU A 43 11.22 -10.40 3.58
C LEU A 43 11.67 -11.85 3.69
N VAL A 44 12.62 -12.28 2.86
CA VAL A 44 13.19 -13.64 2.92
C VAL A 44 13.87 -13.90 4.26
N ALA A 45 14.55 -12.91 4.85
CA ALA A 45 15.15 -13.06 6.18
C ALA A 45 14.09 -13.30 7.27
N LYS A 46 12.96 -12.57 7.24
CA LYS A 46 11.83 -12.81 8.14
C LYS A 46 11.24 -14.20 7.93
N LEU A 47 11.15 -14.65 6.69
CA LEU A 47 10.63 -15.98 6.37
C LEU A 47 11.55 -17.11 6.84
N ARG A 48 12.87 -16.95 6.71
CA ARG A 48 13.88 -17.86 7.30
C ARG A 48 13.78 -17.93 8.82
N ALA A 49 13.49 -16.81 9.49
CA ALA A 49 13.28 -16.81 10.93
C ALA A 49 12.04 -17.65 11.32
N LYS A 50 10.97 -17.60 10.52
CA LYS A 50 9.77 -18.44 10.71
C LYS A 50 10.02 -19.91 10.39
N GLN A 51 10.79 -20.20 9.35
CA GLN A 51 11.16 -21.55 8.94
C GLN A 51 11.78 -22.38 10.09
N LYS A 52 12.53 -21.75 11.00
CA LYS A 52 13.09 -22.43 12.19
C LYS A 52 12.02 -23.06 13.08
N TYR A 53 10.82 -22.49 13.09
CA TYR A 53 9.68 -22.96 13.89
C TYR A 53 8.69 -23.79 13.08
N PHE A 54 8.71 -23.68 11.75
CA PHE A 54 7.80 -24.37 10.83
C PHE A 54 8.57 -24.97 9.63
N PRO A 55 9.55 -25.87 9.87
CA PRO A 55 10.44 -26.38 8.83
C PRO A 55 9.71 -27.19 7.74
N GLU A 56 8.57 -27.78 8.06
CA GLU A 56 7.73 -28.54 7.13
C GLU A 56 6.89 -27.66 6.19
N LEU A 57 6.62 -26.41 6.56
CA LEU A 57 5.79 -25.50 5.77
C LEU A 57 6.58 -24.69 4.75
N ILE A 58 7.88 -24.48 4.99
CA ILE A 58 8.75 -23.63 4.17
C ILE A 58 10.10 -24.32 3.97
N THR A 59 10.40 -24.76 2.76
CA THR A 59 11.69 -25.42 2.45
C THR A 59 12.75 -24.41 2.01
N GLU A 60 14.04 -24.73 2.21
CA GLU A 60 15.13 -23.84 1.73
C GLU A 60 15.12 -23.74 0.19
N GLU A 61 14.72 -24.81 -0.51
CA GLU A 61 14.56 -24.80 -1.97
C GLU A 61 13.52 -23.76 -2.42
N GLN A 62 12.38 -23.69 -1.72
CA GLN A 62 11.35 -22.69 -1.96
C GLN A 62 11.89 -21.27 -1.75
N LEU A 63 12.62 -21.03 -0.65
CA LEU A 63 13.23 -19.73 -0.37
C LEU A 63 14.24 -19.31 -1.45
N GLY A 64 14.99 -20.25 -2.00
CA GLY A 64 15.94 -20.02 -3.09
C GLY A 64 15.29 -19.59 -4.41
N LYS A 65 14.00 -19.92 -4.62
CA LYS A 65 13.24 -19.55 -5.83
C LYS A 65 12.73 -18.10 -5.83
N ILE A 66 12.77 -17.41 -4.68
CA ILE A 66 12.24 -16.04 -4.54
C ILE A 66 13.22 -15.03 -5.18
N LYS A 67 12.91 -14.58 -6.40
CA LYS A 67 13.74 -13.61 -7.15
C LYS A 67 13.19 -12.20 -7.09
N ASN A 68 11.90 -12.00 -6.85
CA ASN A 68 11.28 -10.69 -6.73
C ASN A 68 10.17 -10.70 -5.67
N LEU A 69 9.45 -9.58 -5.52
CA LEU A 69 8.35 -9.46 -4.56
C LEU A 69 7.15 -10.34 -4.93
N LYS A 70 6.81 -10.45 -6.22
CA LYS A 70 5.73 -11.32 -6.69
C LYS A 70 6.00 -12.77 -6.29
N ASP A 71 7.22 -13.27 -6.48
CA ASP A 71 7.57 -14.65 -6.10
C ASP A 71 7.41 -14.86 -4.58
N PHE A 72 7.74 -13.85 -3.77
CA PHE A 72 7.54 -13.90 -2.34
C PHE A 72 6.04 -13.97 -2.00
N ASP A 73 5.22 -13.16 -2.67
CA ASP A 73 3.78 -13.14 -2.45
C ASP A 73 3.09 -14.42 -2.96
N ASP A 74 3.55 -15.00 -4.08
CA ASP A 74 3.06 -16.28 -4.60
C ASP A 74 3.39 -17.44 -3.66
N LEU A 75 4.59 -17.40 -3.08
CA LEU A 75 5.09 -18.49 -2.24
C LEU A 75 4.51 -18.43 -0.83
N TYR A 76 4.47 -17.23 -0.24
CA TYR A 76 4.16 -17.05 1.17
C TYR A 76 2.91 -16.19 1.40
N THR A 77 2.89 -14.91 1.00
CA THR A 77 1.83 -13.97 1.41
C THR A 77 0.44 -14.48 1.01
N SER A 78 0.26 -14.88 -0.25
CA SER A 78 -1.01 -15.39 -0.76
C SER A 78 -1.48 -16.61 0.04
N LYS A 79 -0.63 -17.65 0.14
CA LYS A 79 -0.95 -18.90 0.82
C LYS A 79 -1.18 -18.73 2.31
N ALA A 80 -0.38 -17.91 2.99
CA ALA A 80 -0.52 -17.64 4.42
C ALA A 80 -1.86 -16.96 4.76
N HIS A 81 -2.49 -16.31 3.78
CA HIS A 81 -3.76 -15.61 3.92
C HIS A 81 -4.92 -16.26 3.14
N GLY A 82 -4.71 -17.45 2.56
CA GLY A 82 -5.77 -18.22 1.88
C GLY A 82 -6.10 -17.77 0.45
N PHE A 83 -5.27 -16.92 -0.15
CA PHE A 83 -5.40 -16.54 -1.57
C PHE A 83 -4.80 -17.61 -2.48
N LYS A 84 -5.28 -17.66 -3.72
CA LYS A 84 -4.80 -18.62 -4.73
C LYS A 84 -3.34 -18.39 -5.11
N ASP A 85 -2.98 -17.14 -5.36
CA ASP A 85 -1.66 -16.69 -5.80
C ASP A 85 -1.49 -15.18 -5.53
N ALA A 86 -0.35 -14.60 -5.92
CA ALA A 86 -0.08 -13.18 -5.70
C ALA A 86 -1.06 -12.26 -6.44
N LEU A 87 -1.51 -12.64 -7.65
CA LEU A 87 -2.43 -11.79 -8.43
C LEU A 87 -3.82 -11.80 -7.80
N ASP A 88 -4.28 -12.96 -7.34
CA ASP A 88 -5.52 -13.09 -6.58
C ASP A 88 -5.46 -12.27 -5.28
N TYR A 89 -4.34 -12.33 -4.55
CA TYR A 89 -4.09 -11.48 -3.40
C TYR A 89 -4.17 -9.99 -3.75
N TYR A 90 -3.47 -9.54 -4.80
CA TYR A 90 -3.50 -8.14 -5.20
C TYR A 90 -4.89 -7.68 -5.63
N GLN A 91 -5.63 -8.52 -6.33
CA GLN A 91 -6.98 -8.21 -6.76
C GLN A 91 -7.91 -8.06 -5.56
N GLN A 92 -7.90 -8.98 -4.60
CA GLN A 92 -8.82 -8.96 -3.46
C GLN A 92 -8.43 -7.93 -2.39
N CYS A 93 -7.14 -7.63 -2.24
CA CYS A 93 -6.64 -6.71 -1.22
C CYS A 93 -6.37 -5.29 -1.72
N SER A 94 -6.54 -5.01 -3.02
CA SER A 94 -6.50 -3.63 -3.52
C SER A 94 -7.66 -2.82 -2.95
N SER A 95 -7.34 -1.69 -2.30
CA SER A 95 -8.35 -0.86 -1.65
C SER A 95 -9.29 -0.18 -2.65
N LEU A 96 -8.84 0.03 -3.90
CA LEU A 96 -9.57 0.71 -4.98
C LEU A 96 -11.03 0.27 -5.09
N GLN A 97 -11.29 -1.04 -5.06
CA GLN A 97 -12.64 -1.61 -5.20
C GLN A 97 -13.59 -1.30 -4.03
N PHE A 98 -13.06 -0.90 -2.88
CA PHE A 98 -13.83 -0.62 -1.67
C PHE A 98 -14.07 0.88 -1.45
N LEU A 99 -13.37 1.76 -2.18
CA LEU A 99 -13.37 3.21 -1.96
C LEU A 99 -14.75 3.85 -2.14
N ASN A 100 -15.56 3.34 -3.08
CA ASN A 100 -16.93 3.83 -3.31
C ASN A 100 -17.90 3.51 -2.17
N HIS A 101 -17.53 2.62 -1.25
CA HIS A 101 -18.37 2.20 -0.12
C HIS A 101 -17.99 2.89 1.19
N ILE A 102 -17.02 3.81 1.16
CA ILE A 102 -16.62 4.59 2.32
C ILE A 102 -17.73 5.60 2.66
N ASN A 103 -18.30 5.47 3.86
CA ASN A 103 -19.35 6.36 4.39
C ASN A 103 -18.85 7.32 5.48
N THR A 104 -17.60 7.15 5.93
CA THR A 104 -16.95 8.04 6.89
C THR A 104 -15.95 8.91 6.13
N PRO A 105 -15.86 10.22 6.38
CA PRO A 105 -14.91 11.08 5.69
C PRO A 105 -13.49 10.51 5.68
N ALA A 106 -12.92 10.36 4.50
CA ALA A 106 -11.61 9.77 4.28
C ALA A 106 -10.76 10.64 3.36
N LEU A 107 -9.47 10.80 3.68
CA LEU A 107 -8.51 11.51 2.86
C LEU A 107 -7.40 10.57 2.38
N ILE A 108 -7.13 10.56 1.09
CA ILE A 108 -5.97 9.92 0.47
C ILE A 108 -4.99 11.01 0.01
N ILE A 109 -3.71 10.87 0.37
CA ILE A 109 -2.62 11.76 -0.05
C ILE A 109 -1.56 10.94 -0.78
N ASN A 110 -1.47 11.05 -2.10
CA ASN A 110 -0.51 10.32 -2.94
C ASN A 110 0.25 11.30 -3.84
N ALA A 111 1.58 11.37 -3.77
CA ALA A 111 2.37 12.29 -4.58
C ALA A 111 2.59 11.78 -6.02
N LEU A 112 2.58 12.67 -7.02
CA LEU A 112 2.79 12.31 -8.43
C LEU A 112 4.19 11.77 -8.74
N ASP A 113 5.19 12.16 -7.94
CA ASP A 113 6.58 11.71 -8.08
C ASP A 113 6.87 10.43 -7.26
N ASP A 114 5.86 9.79 -6.69
CA ASP A 114 6.00 8.53 -5.98
C ASP A 114 6.53 7.43 -6.92
N SER A 115 7.67 6.83 -6.56
CA SER A 115 8.30 5.81 -7.40
C SER A 115 7.63 4.44 -7.30
N PHE A 116 6.71 4.23 -6.35
CA PHE A 116 6.01 2.98 -6.10
C PHE A 116 4.55 3.00 -6.54
N LEU A 117 3.99 4.17 -6.90
CA LEU A 117 2.60 4.29 -7.32
C LEU A 117 2.51 4.52 -8.82
N GLY A 118 1.74 3.68 -9.51
CA GLY A 118 1.41 3.89 -10.92
C GLY A 118 0.06 4.60 -11.06
N GLU A 119 -0.36 4.82 -12.30
CA GLU A 119 -1.58 5.57 -12.61
C GLU A 119 -2.84 4.97 -11.97
N ALA A 120 -2.91 3.64 -11.83
CA ALA A 120 -4.08 2.98 -11.24
C ALA A 120 -4.15 3.16 -9.72
N CYS A 121 -3.10 3.67 -9.07
CA CYS A 121 -3.09 3.96 -7.64
C CYS A 121 -3.73 5.32 -7.28
N TYR A 122 -4.12 6.13 -8.28
CA TYR A 122 -4.77 7.43 -8.09
C TYR A 122 -6.28 7.30 -8.35
N PRO A 123 -7.12 7.19 -7.30
CA PRO A 123 -8.53 6.87 -7.41
C PRO A 123 -9.39 8.10 -7.77
N LEU A 124 -9.09 8.73 -8.91
CA LEU A 124 -9.74 9.97 -9.35
C LEU A 124 -11.25 9.77 -9.55
N LYS A 125 -11.65 8.63 -10.13
CA LYS A 125 -13.06 8.33 -10.41
C LYS A 125 -13.84 8.05 -9.13
N GLU A 126 -13.24 7.33 -8.20
CA GLU A 126 -13.85 6.98 -6.92
C GLU A 126 -13.99 8.22 -6.03
N ALA A 127 -12.99 9.11 -6.04
CA ALA A 127 -13.03 10.37 -5.30
C ALA A 127 -14.05 11.37 -5.89
N ASP A 128 -14.25 11.36 -7.21
CA ASP A 128 -15.31 12.17 -7.87
C ASP A 128 -16.71 11.63 -7.57
N ALA A 129 -16.86 10.30 -7.50
CA ALA A 129 -18.14 9.64 -7.27
C ALA A 129 -18.58 9.60 -5.80
N ASN A 130 -17.65 9.68 -4.84
CA ASN A 130 -17.96 9.56 -3.41
C ASN A 130 -17.62 10.86 -2.64
N PRO A 131 -18.63 11.60 -2.14
CA PRO A 131 -18.39 12.87 -1.42
C PRO A 131 -17.66 12.69 -0.08
N ASN A 132 -17.60 11.48 0.48
CA ASN A 132 -16.83 11.19 1.68
C ASN A 132 -15.36 10.87 1.37
N LEU A 133 -14.96 10.76 0.10
CA LEU A 133 -13.61 10.39 -0.29
C LEU A 133 -12.87 11.59 -0.90
N HIS A 134 -11.95 12.14 -0.12
CA HIS A 134 -11.11 13.26 -0.52
C HIS A 134 -9.77 12.74 -1.02
N LEU A 135 -9.27 13.35 -2.10
CA LEU A 135 -8.00 13.00 -2.70
C LEU A 135 -7.11 14.24 -2.83
N ARG A 136 -5.83 14.09 -2.47
CA ARG A 136 -4.78 15.10 -2.63
C ARG A 136 -3.60 14.49 -3.36
N ILE A 137 -3.22 15.13 -4.46
CA ILE A 137 -2.20 14.62 -5.38
C ILE A 137 -1.13 15.70 -5.58
N PRO A 138 -0.25 15.96 -4.60
CA PRO A 138 0.80 16.96 -4.76
C PRO A 138 1.81 16.51 -5.82
N LYS A 139 2.46 17.48 -6.48
CA LYS A 139 3.48 17.20 -7.49
C LYS A 139 4.70 16.48 -6.91
N TYR A 140 5.05 16.80 -5.67
CA TYR A 140 6.23 16.28 -4.99
C TYR A 140 5.87 15.75 -3.60
N GLY A 141 6.55 14.69 -3.21
CA GLY A 141 6.42 14.06 -1.90
C GLY A 141 7.06 12.68 -1.83
N GLY A 142 7.32 12.05 -2.99
CA GLY A 142 7.80 10.67 -3.05
C GLY A 142 6.86 9.71 -2.32
N HIS A 143 7.36 8.53 -1.96
CA HIS A 143 6.51 7.54 -1.29
C HIS A 143 6.16 7.88 0.15
N VAL A 144 7.02 8.51 0.94
CA VAL A 144 6.68 8.92 2.32
C VAL A 144 7.48 10.15 2.74
N GLY A 145 7.96 10.93 1.75
CA GLY A 145 8.87 12.03 1.99
C GLY A 145 8.14 13.29 2.45
N PHE A 146 7.23 13.79 1.61
CA PHE A 146 6.38 14.98 1.83
C PHE A 146 7.07 16.17 2.54
N TYR A 147 8.39 16.33 2.38
CA TYR A 147 9.16 17.30 3.13
C TYR A 147 8.65 18.72 2.91
N GLY A 148 8.59 19.50 3.99
CA GLY A 148 8.16 20.88 3.99
C GLY A 148 9.00 21.74 4.93
N GLU A 149 8.72 23.04 4.92
CA GLU A 149 9.36 24.04 5.77
C GLU A 149 9.07 23.80 7.25
N ASP A 150 9.94 24.29 8.13
CA ASP A 150 9.84 24.17 9.59
C ASP A 150 9.63 22.72 10.09
N ASN A 151 10.10 21.74 9.30
CA ASN A 151 9.93 20.32 9.56
C ASN A 151 8.45 19.87 9.65
N ILE A 152 7.56 20.59 8.96
CA ILE A 152 6.14 20.25 8.83
C ILE A 152 5.91 19.70 7.43
N SER A 153 5.61 18.41 7.34
CA SER A 153 5.37 17.76 6.05
C SER A 153 4.05 18.22 5.42
N PHE A 154 3.98 18.16 4.09
CA PHE A 154 2.75 18.42 3.35
C PHE A 154 1.61 17.49 3.80
N SER A 155 1.91 16.21 4.03
CA SER A 155 0.94 15.23 4.51
C SER A 155 0.39 15.58 5.90
N GLU A 156 1.23 16.04 6.84
CA GLU A 156 0.78 16.53 8.14
C GLU A 156 -0.12 17.77 8.02
N LYS A 157 0.30 18.76 7.24
CA LYS A 157 -0.48 19.99 7.02
C LYS A 157 -1.86 19.69 6.44
N MET A 158 -1.95 18.80 5.45
CA MET A 158 -3.23 18.40 4.85
C MET A 158 -4.06 17.55 5.80
N SER A 159 -3.44 16.65 6.57
CA SER A 159 -4.11 15.84 7.58
C SER A 159 -4.78 16.71 8.65
N LEU A 160 -4.06 17.67 9.21
CA LEU A 160 -4.59 18.59 10.22
C LEU A 160 -5.71 19.47 9.66
N LYS A 161 -5.51 20.01 8.45
CA LYS A 161 -6.55 20.80 7.77
C LYS A 161 -7.83 19.98 7.59
N PHE A 162 -7.71 18.75 7.10
CA PHE A 162 -8.85 17.86 6.88
C PHE A 162 -9.60 17.54 8.18
N ILE A 163 -8.88 17.22 9.25
CA ILE A 163 -9.49 16.95 10.55
C ILE A 163 -10.26 18.17 11.05
N ASN A 164 -9.68 19.37 10.97
CA ASN A 164 -10.32 20.62 11.41
C ASN A 164 -11.52 21.05 10.56
N GLU A 165 -11.66 20.56 9.33
CA GLU A 165 -12.81 20.82 8.46
C GLU A 165 -13.99 19.89 8.76
N ILE A 166 -13.73 18.73 9.37
CA ILE A 166 -14.72 17.65 9.60
C ILE A 166 -15.16 17.55 11.07
N LEU A 167 -14.29 17.89 12.02
CA LEU A 167 -14.58 17.94 13.46
C LEU A 167 -14.90 19.35 13.92
#